data_AF-A0A968ZQQ0-F1
#
_entry.id   AF-A0A968ZQQ0-F1
#
_cell.length_a   1.000
_cell.length_b   1.000
_cell.length_c   1.000
_cell.angle_alpha   90.00
_cell.angle_beta   90.00
_cell.angle_gamma   90.00
#
_symmetry.space_group_name_H-M   'P 1'
#
loop_
_entity.id
_entity.type
_entity.pdbx_description
1 polymer ?
#
loop_
_entity_poly.entity_id
_entity_poly.type
_entity_poly.pdbx_seq_one_letter_code
_entity_poly.pdbx_strand_id
1 'polypeptide(L)'
;MSESMNTEITSAEIARLSARSQERAQIEHRAQKARYDSLTRCLLIKTRKGEDFRVNVDLLQGVASADDSQIANLEILPGGEGIHWPALDASLLVHGLCTGMYGSKRWMESLSVKQAG
;
A
#
# COMPACT_ATOMS: atom_id res chain seq x y z
N MET A 1 45.24 3.20 22.09
CA MET A 1 45.01 4.08 20.93
C MET A 1 44.13 3.32 19.96
N SER A 2 42.95 3.89 19.68
CA SER A 2 42.08 3.64 18.53
C SER A 2 41.42 2.26 18.39
N GLU A 3 40.29 2.06 19.07
CA GLU A 3 39.26 1.12 18.63
C GLU A 3 38.30 1.85 17.69
N SER A 4 38.25 1.37 16.45
CA SER A 4 37.38 1.85 15.39
C SER A 4 35.91 1.72 15.79
N MET A 5 35.19 2.83 15.69
CA MET A 5 33.77 2.95 15.97
C MET A 5 32.97 2.27 14.84
N ASN A 6 32.66 0.98 15.01
CA ASN A 6 31.66 0.29 14.19
C ASN A 6 30.27 0.71 14.63
N THR A 7 29.63 1.62 13.88
CA THR A 7 28.22 1.96 14.04
C THR A 7 27.35 0.84 13.48
N GLU A 8 27.07 -0.17 14.30
CA GLU A 8 25.93 -1.06 14.09
C GLU A 8 24.65 -0.24 14.29
N ILE A 9 23.96 0.10 13.20
CA ILE A 9 22.66 0.74 13.28
C ILE A 9 21.67 -0.34 13.77
N THR A 10 21.37 -0.32 15.06
CA THR A 10 20.44 -1.24 15.70
C THR A 10 19.05 -1.16 15.06
N SER A 11 18.33 -2.29 14.95
CA SER A 11 16.97 -2.37 14.37
C SER A 11 15.97 -1.38 15.00
N ALA A 12 16.20 -1.02 16.27
CA ALA A 12 15.44 0.00 16.99
C ALA A 12 15.71 1.44 16.50
N GLU A 13 16.93 1.74 16.08
CA GLU A 13 17.31 3.03 15.48
C GLU A 13 16.73 3.15 14.05
N ILE A 14 16.70 2.04 13.29
CA ILE A 14 16.01 1.97 12.00
C ILE A 14 14.50 2.23 12.18
N ALA A 15 13.86 1.64 13.20
CA ALA A 15 12.44 1.85 13.50
C ALA A 15 12.14 3.29 13.96
N ARG A 16 13.10 3.95 14.63
CA ARG A 16 12.94 5.35 15.07
C ARG A 16 13.13 6.34 13.93
N LEU A 17 14.05 6.06 13.01
CA LEU A 17 14.23 6.81 11.76
C LEU A 17 13.06 6.59 10.80
N SER A 18 12.46 5.40 10.78
CA SER A 18 11.32 5.09 9.91
C SER A 18 10.07 5.89 10.30
N ALA A 19 9.84 6.19 11.58
CA ALA A 19 8.64 6.93 12.00
C ALA A 19 8.53 8.34 11.39
N ARG A 20 9.63 9.12 11.37
CA ARG A 20 9.65 10.46 10.76
C ARG A 20 9.66 10.43 9.23
N SER A 21 10.28 9.41 8.64
CA SER A 21 10.24 9.17 7.19
C SER A 21 8.86 8.69 6.74
N GLN A 22 8.18 7.87 7.54
CA GLN A 22 6.79 7.43 7.33
C GLN A 22 5.84 8.62 7.43
N GLU A 23 6.03 9.55 8.37
CA GLU A 23 5.20 10.76 8.46
C GLU A 23 5.31 11.64 7.20
N ARG A 24 6.51 11.79 6.63
CA ARG A 24 6.71 12.54 5.37
C ARG A 24 6.24 11.77 4.14
N ALA A 25 6.48 10.46 4.10
CA ALA A 25 6.04 9.59 3.01
C ALA A 25 4.51 9.42 2.97
N GLN A 26 3.84 9.51 4.13
CA GLN A 26 2.38 9.62 4.27
C GLN A 26 1.82 10.92 3.66
N ILE A 27 2.63 11.98 3.56
CA ILE A 27 2.22 13.26 2.96
C ILE A 27 2.39 13.24 1.43
N GLU A 28 3.40 12.53 0.91
CA GLU A 28 3.77 12.61 -0.50
C GLU A 28 2.85 11.84 -1.46
N HIS A 29 2.30 10.70 -1.05
CA HIS A 29 1.47 9.85 -1.91
C HIS A 29 -0.01 9.93 -1.54
N ARG A 30 -0.61 11.13 -1.66
CA ARG A 30 -2.05 11.30 -1.49
C ARG A 30 -2.80 11.01 -2.78
N ALA A 31 -3.78 10.13 -2.75
CA ALA A 31 -4.71 9.95 -3.86
C ALA A 31 -5.51 11.22 -4.11
N GLN A 32 -5.53 11.64 -5.37
CA GLN A 32 -6.45 12.63 -5.90
C GLN A 32 -7.63 11.94 -6.59
N LYS A 33 -7.36 10.84 -7.30
CA LYS A 33 -8.38 10.01 -7.95
C LYS A 33 -8.02 8.55 -7.78
N ALA A 34 -9.03 7.71 -7.67
CA ALA A 34 -8.91 6.26 -7.67
C ALA A 34 -10.07 5.71 -8.50
N ARG A 35 -9.80 4.70 -9.31
CA ARG A 35 -10.82 3.99 -10.09
C ARG A 35 -10.42 2.55 -10.28
N TYR A 36 -11.42 1.68 -10.33
CA TYR A 36 -11.24 0.29 -10.68
C TYR A 36 -11.42 0.10 -12.19
N ASP A 37 -10.49 -0.63 -12.81
CA ASP A 37 -10.58 -1.12 -14.18
C ASP A 37 -10.88 -2.62 -14.11
N SER A 38 -12.11 -3.01 -14.42
CA SER A 38 -12.56 -4.40 -14.35
C SER A 38 -11.98 -5.28 -15.46
N LEU A 39 -11.72 -4.70 -16.64
CA LEU A 39 -11.13 -5.43 -17.77
C LEU A 39 -9.79 -6.06 -17.40
N THR A 40 -9.00 -5.33 -16.60
CA THR A 40 -7.66 -5.75 -16.21
C THR A 40 -7.51 -6.01 -14.72
N ARG A 41 -8.61 -6.00 -13.97
CA ARG A 41 -8.67 -6.16 -12.51
C ARG A 41 -7.63 -5.29 -11.79
N CYS A 42 -7.52 -4.02 -12.20
CA CYS A 42 -6.51 -3.11 -11.69
C CYS A 42 -7.13 -1.88 -11.01
N LEU A 43 -6.60 -1.54 -9.85
CA LEU A 43 -6.82 -0.26 -9.20
C LEU A 43 -5.87 0.78 -9.80
N LEU A 44 -6.45 1.82 -10.39
CA LEU A 44 -5.73 2.95 -10.95
C LEU A 44 -5.81 4.12 -9.96
N ILE A 45 -4.66 4.58 -9.50
CA ILE A 45 -4.56 5.64 -8.50
C ILE A 45 -3.78 6.80 -9.10
N LYS A 46 -4.39 7.98 -9.13
CA LYS A 46 -3.70 9.22 -9.48
C LYS A 46 -3.37 9.99 -8.21
N THR A 47 -2.09 10.27 -7.97
CA THR A 47 -1.66 11.06 -6.82
C THR A 47 -1.88 12.55 -7.06
N ARG A 48 -1.92 13.34 -5.98
CA ARG A 48 -1.98 14.82 -6.07
C ARG A 48 -0.75 15.41 -6.74
N LYS A 49 0.38 14.70 -6.74
CA LYS A 49 1.61 15.08 -7.46
C LYS A 49 1.54 14.79 -8.97
N GLY A 50 0.48 14.13 -9.43
CA GLY A 50 0.24 13.84 -10.84
C GLY A 50 0.79 12.50 -11.31
N GLU A 51 1.28 11.65 -10.40
CA GLU A 51 1.76 10.31 -10.72
C GLU A 51 0.57 9.35 -10.84
N ASP A 52 0.67 8.40 -11.77
CA ASP A 52 -0.33 7.36 -11.97
C ASP A 52 0.25 6.00 -11.53
N PHE A 53 -0.39 5.36 -10.57
CA PHE A 53 -0.06 4.03 -10.07
C PHE A 53 -1.13 3.04 -10.50
N ARG A 54 -0.68 1.81 -10.75
CA ARG A 54 -1.54 0.70 -11.16
C ARG A 54 -1.21 -0.51 -10.30
N VAL A 55 -2.22 -1.01 -9.59
CA VAL A 55 -2.07 -2.14 -8.66
C VAL A 55 -3.11 -3.20 -9.00
N ASN A 56 -2.68 -4.46 -9.13
CA ASN A 56 -3.62 -5.56 -9.33
C ASN A 56 -4.41 -5.81 -8.03
N VAL A 57 -5.75 -5.83 -8.11
CA VAL A 57 -6.63 -6.00 -6.94
C VAL A 57 -6.53 -7.39 -6.32
N ASP A 58 -6.08 -8.39 -7.07
CA ASP A 58 -5.89 -9.76 -6.59
C ASP A 58 -4.70 -9.87 -5.61
N LEU A 59 -3.84 -8.85 -5.54
CA LEU A 59 -2.77 -8.75 -4.53
C LEU A 59 -3.26 -8.12 -3.23
N LEU A 60 -4.41 -7.44 -3.26
CA LEU A 60 -4.88 -6.61 -2.15
C LEU A 60 -5.63 -7.47 -1.13
N GLN A 61 -5.12 -7.51 0.11
CA GLN A 61 -5.78 -8.24 1.18
C GLN A 61 -7.17 -7.66 1.44
N GLY A 62 -8.18 -8.54 1.53
CA GLY A 62 -9.58 -8.15 1.76
C GLY A 62 -10.32 -7.70 0.49
N VAL A 63 -9.62 -7.51 -0.64
CA VAL A 63 -10.22 -7.14 -1.93
C VAL A 63 -10.04 -8.24 -2.98
N ALA A 64 -8.97 -9.05 -2.88
CA ALA A 64 -8.60 -10.04 -3.87
C ALA A 64 -9.68 -11.09 -4.23
N SER A 65 -10.59 -11.39 -3.31
CA SER A 65 -11.66 -12.38 -3.52
C SER A 65 -13.04 -11.76 -3.72
N ALA A 66 -13.11 -10.44 -3.85
CA ALA A 66 -14.36 -9.71 -4.04
C ALA A 66 -14.80 -9.68 -5.50
N ASP A 67 -16.11 -9.53 -5.72
CA ASP A 67 -16.69 -9.33 -7.04
C ASP A 67 -16.41 -7.91 -7.56
N ASP A 68 -16.37 -7.76 -8.89
CA ASP A 68 -16.05 -6.49 -9.55
C ASP A 68 -16.93 -5.33 -9.09
N SER A 69 -18.22 -5.58 -8.82
CA SER A 69 -19.15 -4.55 -8.34
C SER A 69 -18.79 -4.05 -6.93
N GLN A 70 -18.29 -4.93 -6.06
CA GLN A 70 -17.84 -4.54 -4.72
C GLN A 70 -16.52 -3.76 -4.78
N ILE A 71 -15.62 -4.15 -5.68
CA ILE A 71 -14.33 -3.48 -5.89
C ILE A 71 -14.52 -2.11 -6.54
N ALA A 72 -15.46 -1.99 -7.48
CA ALA A 72 -15.80 -0.73 -8.14
C ALA A 72 -16.40 0.30 -7.16
N ASN A 73 -17.06 -0.17 -6.10
CA ASN A 73 -17.58 0.67 -5.03
C ASN A 73 -16.46 1.05 -4.04
N LEU A 74 -15.51 1.84 -4.53
CA LEU A 74 -14.38 2.35 -3.75
C LEU A 74 -14.54 3.83 -3.44
N GLU A 75 -13.99 4.24 -2.31
CA GLU A 75 -13.98 5.61 -1.82
C GLU A 75 -12.57 6.02 -1.43
N ILE A 76 -12.18 7.25 -1.71
CA ILE A 76 -10.91 7.80 -1.24
C ILE A 76 -11.15 8.36 0.17
N LEU A 77 -10.31 7.98 1.13
CA LEU A 77 -10.40 8.47 2.49
C LEU A 77 -10.19 10.00 2.58
N PRO A 78 -10.79 10.68 3.57
CA PRO A 78 -10.69 12.13 3.72
C PRO A 78 -9.24 12.62 3.88
N GLY A 79 -8.68 13.17 2.82
CA GLY A 79 -7.28 13.63 2.80
C GLY A 79 -6.40 12.91 1.78
N GLY A 80 -6.89 11.80 1.21
CA GLY A 80 -6.23 11.04 0.16
C GLY A 80 -5.21 10.03 0.68
N GLU A 81 -5.13 9.77 1.98
CA GLU A 81 -4.18 8.83 2.58
C GLU A 81 -4.47 7.36 2.28
N GLY A 82 -5.70 7.03 1.89
CA GLY A 82 -6.13 5.66 1.67
C GLY A 82 -7.32 5.52 0.73
N ILE A 83 -7.62 4.27 0.39
CA ILE A 83 -8.78 3.84 -0.38
C ILE A 83 -9.55 2.86 0.49
N HIS A 84 -10.85 3.08 0.60
CA HIS A 84 -11.79 2.29 1.37
C HIS A 84 -12.79 1.62 0.44
N TRP A 85 -13.15 0.38 0.74
CA TRP A 85 -14.21 -0.38 0.08
C TRP A 85 -15.31 -0.68 1.10
N PRO A 86 -16.39 0.12 1.14
CA PRO A 86 -17.44 -0.03 2.16
C PRO A 86 -18.08 -1.41 2.17
N ALA A 87 -18.29 -2.00 1.00
CA ALA A 87 -18.90 -3.32 0.85
C ALA A 87 -18.01 -4.46 1.39
N LEU A 88 -16.73 -4.20 1.59
CA LEU A 88 -15.72 -5.17 2.02
C LEU A 88 -15.21 -4.89 3.44
N ASP A 89 -15.62 -3.77 4.04
CA ASP A 89 -15.08 -3.23 5.28
C ASP A 89 -13.53 -3.18 5.26
N ALA A 90 -12.96 -2.88 4.09
CA ALA A 90 -11.53 -2.94 3.84
C ALA A 90 -10.97 -1.56 3.54
N SER A 91 -9.80 -1.26 4.09
CA SER A 91 -9.10 0.01 3.88
C SER A 91 -7.62 -0.23 3.64
N LEU A 92 -7.05 0.40 2.61
CA LEU A 92 -5.63 0.31 2.27
C LEU A 92 -5.04 1.70 2.11
N LEU A 93 -3.83 1.90 2.65
CA LEU A 93 -3.12 3.16 2.57
C LEU A 93 -2.49 3.34 1.18
N VAL A 94 -2.64 4.52 0.58
CA VAL A 94 -2.09 4.82 -0.75
C VAL A 94 -0.57 4.70 -0.74
N HIS A 95 0.09 5.15 0.33
CA HIS A 95 1.53 4.95 0.47
C HIS A 95 1.93 3.46 0.46
N GLY A 96 1.15 2.59 1.11
CA GLY A 96 1.38 1.15 1.10
C GLY A 96 1.25 0.57 -0.32
N LEU A 97 0.20 0.98 -1.03
CA LEU A 97 -0.03 0.58 -2.42
C LEU A 97 1.12 1.04 -3.35
N CYS A 98 1.63 2.25 -3.17
CA CYS A 98 2.77 2.78 -3.94
C CYS A 98 4.11 2.11 -3.62
N THR A 99 4.25 1.52 -2.43
CA THR A 99 5.49 0.88 -1.95
C THR A 99 5.46 -0.66 -2.01
N GLY A 100 4.38 -1.24 -2.54
CA GLY A 100 4.26 -2.70 -2.69
C GLY A 100 3.74 -3.43 -1.45
N MET A 101 3.24 -2.71 -0.44
CA MET A 101 2.60 -3.29 0.73
C MET A 101 1.08 -3.42 0.50
N TYR A 102 0.64 -4.63 0.14
CA TYR A 102 -0.75 -4.91 -0.25
C TYR A 102 -1.59 -5.60 0.84
N GLY A 103 -1.01 -5.80 2.02
CA GLY A 103 -1.68 -6.42 3.16
C GLY A 103 -0.71 -6.73 4.28
N SER A 104 -1.18 -7.51 5.25
CA SER A 104 -0.36 -8.05 6.32
C SER A 104 0.79 -8.90 5.79
N LYS A 105 1.86 -9.03 6.57
CA LYS A 105 3.01 -9.89 6.23
C LYS A 105 2.58 -11.33 5.88
N ARG A 106 1.69 -11.92 6.69
CA ARG A 106 1.14 -13.27 6.45
C ARG A 106 0.42 -13.40 5.12
N TRP A 107 -0.31 -12.36 4.72
CA TRP A 107 -0.98 -12.33 3.42
C TRP A 107 0.03 -12.29 2.27
N MET A 108 1.02 -11.41 2.36
CA MET A 108 2.06 -11.28 1.33
C MET A 108 2.90 -12.57 1.21
N GLU A 109 3.21 -13.24 2.33
CA GLU A 109 3.85 -14.56 2.34
C GLU A 109 2.99 -15.62 1.61
N SER A 110 1.66 -15.61 1.81
CA SER A 110 0.74 -16.50 1.09
C SER A 110 0.69 -16.22 -0.41
N LEU A 111 0.87 -14.98 -0.84
CA LEU A 111 0.91 -14.62 -2.27
C LEU A 111 2.17 -15.15 -2.94
N SER A 112 3.33 -15.08 -2.26
CA SER A 112 4.60 -15.62 -2.77
C SER A 112 4.55 -17.13 -2.96
N VAL A 113 3.83 -17.86 -2.10
CA VAL A 113 3.63 -19.31 -2.24
C VAL A 113 2.74 -19.64 -3.45
N LYS A 114 1.74 -18.80 -3.74
CA LYS A 114 0.81 -19.00 -4.88
C LYS A 114 1.43 -18.73 -6.26
N GLN A 115 2.58 -18.05 -6.33
CA GLN A 115 3.27 -17.74 -7.60
C GLN A 115 4.37 -18.76 -7.96
N ALA A 116 4.68 -19.71 -7.07
CA ALA A 116 5.74 -20.70 -7.23
C ALA A 116 5.23 -22.14 -7.44
N GLY A 117 3.95 -22.30 -7.81
CA GLY A 117 3.28 -23.58 -8.07
C GLY A 117 2.77 -23.69 -9.49
#